data_AF-W9TH37-F1
#
_entry.id   AF-W9TH37-F1
#
_cell.length_a   1.000
_cell.length_b   1.000
_cell.length_c   1.000
_cell.angle_alpha   90.00
_cell.angle_beta   90.00
_cell.angle_gamma   90.00
#
_symmetry.space_group_name_H-M   'P 1'
#
loop_
_entity.id
_entity.type
_entity.pdbx_description
1 polymer ?
#
loop_
_entity_poly.entity_id
_entity_poly.type
_entity_poly.pdbx_seq_one_letter_code
_entity_poly.pdbx_strand_id
1 'polypeptide(L)'
;MGDRLSKRFLQQDTYRYVWSREKGDGDYARRQDLATIDKREGYEVLYFVEFFMKRHDLKTSWDVRRIEDALHSKSLEAVTLRQILLVEVESMLGL
;
A
#
# COMPACT_ATOMS: atom_id res chain seq x y z
N MET A 1 -6.31 -8.57 -13.60
CA MET A 1 -4.95 -8.88 -13.12
C MET A 1 -5.05 -10.10 -12.22
N GLY A 2 -4.54 -11.25 -12.65
CA GLY A 2 -4.61 -12.51 -11.90
C GLY A 2 -3.39 -12.79 -11.02
N ASP A 3 -2.36 -11.95 -11.09
CA ASP A 3 -1.10 -12.17 -10.38
C ASP A 3 -0.83 -11.05 -9.37
N ARG A 4 -0.37 -11.46 -8.19
CA ARG A 4 0.03 -10.62 -7.05
C ARG A 4 0.89 -9.44 -7.51
N LEU A 5 0.62 -8.23 -6.99
CA LEU A 5 1.42 -7.05 -7.36
C LEU A 5 2.89 -7.30 -6.99
N SER A 6 3.81 -6.99 -7.89
CA SER A 6 5.25 -7.11 -7.66
C SER A 6 5.86 -5.77 -7.28
N LYS A 7 6.95 -5.78 -6.49
CA LYS A 7 7.70 -4.58 -6.08
C LYS A 7 8.06 -3.64 -7.24
N ARG A 8 8.23 -4.18 -8.45
CA ARG A 8 8.58 -3.42 -9.67
C ARG A 8 7.49 -2.45 -10.14
N PHE A 9 6.27 -2.58 -9.64
CA PHE A 9 5.15 -1.71 -10.00
C PHE A 9 5.06 -0.47 -9.11
N LEU A 10 5.67 -0.50 -7.92
CA LEU A 10 5.79 0.67 -7.07
C LEU A 10 6.83 1.65 -7.63
N GLN A 11 6.68 2.93 -7.30
CA GLN A 11 7.55 4.02 -7.71
C GLN A 11 8.84 4.05 -6.89
N GLN A 12 9.68 3.02 -7.05
CA GLN A 12 10.93 2.81 -6.31
C GLN A 12 11.92 3.99 -6.41
N ASP A 13 11.88 4.74 -7.51
CA ASP A 13 12.73 5.92 -7.73
C ASP A 13 12.20 7.17 -6.99
N THR A 14 10.91 7.21 -6.68
CA THR A 14 10.23 8.30 -5.96
C THR A 14 10.22 8.04 -4.44
N TYR A 15 9.82 6.82 -4.04
CA TYR A 15 9.67 6.42 -2.66
C TYR A 15 10.71 5.35 -2.30
N ARG A 16 11.55 5.66 -1.32
CA ARG A 16 12.57 4.72 -0.85
C ARG A 16 11.96 3.78 0.19
N TYR A 17 11.78 2.53 -0.23
CA TYR A 17 11.30 1.48 0.65
C TYR A 17 12.43 0.66 1.26
N VAL A 18 12.22 0.27 2.51
CA VAL A 18 12.96 -0.82 3.14
C VAL A 18 12.32 -2.13 2.71
N TRP A 19 13.14 -3.01 2.13
CA TRP A 19 12.75 -4.36 1.69
C TRP A 19 13.40 -5.42 2.58
N SER A 20 13.42 -5.20 3.89
CA SER A 20 13.86 -6.20 4.85
C SER A 20 12.68 -7.09 5.21
N ARG A 21 12.75 -8.37 4.85
CA ARG A 21 11.99 -9.38 5.60
C ARG A 21 12.78 -9.58 6.89
N GLU A 22 12.36 -9.04 8.01
CA GLU A 22 13.00 -9.39 9.28
C GLU A 22 12.94 -10.92 9.44
N LYS A 23 14.11 -11.55 9.57
CA LYS A 23 14.25 -12.96 9.98
C LYS A 23 13.82 -13.04 11.45
N GLY A 24 12.52 -13.09 11.70
CA GLY A 24 11.99 -13.12 13.06
C GLY A 24 10.50 -13.37 13.16
N ASP A 25 9.71 -12.96 12.16
CA ASP A 25 8.28 -13.21 12.18
C ASP A 25 7.94 -14.52 11.47
N GLY A 26 7.60 -15.52 12.29
CA GLY A 26 6.91 -16.72 11.84
C GLY A 26 5.66 -16.34 11.03
N ASP A 27 5.34 -17.22 10.06
CA ASP A 27 4.20 -17.16 9.15
C ASP A 27 3.46 -15.82 9.10
N TYR A 28 3.68 -15.11 8.00
CA TYR A 28 2.90 -14.00 7.43
C TYR A 28 1.42 -14.39 7.15
N ALA A 29 0.86 -15.28 7.96
CA ALA A 29 -0.41 -15.97 7.79
C ALA A 29 -1.50 -15.47 8.75
N ARG A 30 -1.22 -14.75 9.84
CA ARG A 30 -2.29 -14.36 10.77
C ARG A 30 -2.03 -13.07 11.55
N ARG A 31 -2.20 -11.91 10.91
CA ARG A 31 -2.75 -10.75 11.62
C ARG A 31 -3.77 -10.06 10.73
N GLN A 32 -5.02 -10.49 10.91
CA GLN A 32 -6.17 -9.58 10.78
C GLN A 32 -6.02 -8.32 11.68
N ASP A 33 -4.97 -8.25 12.53
CA ASP A 33 -4.62 -7.17 13.46
C ASP A 33 -3.58 -6.12 12.97
N LEU A 34 -3.24 -6.05 11.67
CA LEU A 34 -2.45 -4.91 11.16
C LEU A 34 -3.37 -3.68 11.00
N ALA A 35 -3.76 -3.07 12.12
CA ALA A 35 -4.54 -1.83 12.14
C ALA A 35 -3.80 -0.65 11.48
N THR A 36 -2.47 -0.72 11.42
CA THR A 36 -1.60 0.33 10.89
C THR A 36 -0.77 -0.14 9.70
N ILE A 37 -0.17 0.81 8.99
CA ILE A 37 0.75 0.64 7.87
C ILE A 37 1.99 1.50 8.12
N ASP A 38 3.18 0.89 8.10
CA ASP A 38 4.46 1.57 7.91
C ASP A 38 4.70 1.81 6.42
N LYS A 39 4.52 3.07 6.02
CA LYS A 39 4.68 3.50 4.62
C LYS A 39 6.12 3.43 4.12
N ARG A 40 7.10 3.17 4.99
CA ARG A 40 8.50 2.95 4.60
C ARG A 40 8.79 1.48 4.31
N GLU A 41 7.94 0.55 4.75
CA GLU A 41 8.06 -0.86 4.41
C GLU A 41 7.39 -1.14 3.06
N GLY A 42 8.19 -1.55 2.09
CA GLY A 42 7.69 -1.76 0.72
C GLY A 42 6.63 -2.86 0.62
N TYR A 43 6.69 -3.88 1.48
CA TYR A 43 5.71 -4.97 1.49
C TYR A 43 4.34 -4.53 2.01
N GLU A 44 4.29 -3.67 3.02
CA GLU A 44 3.01 -3.16 3.54
C GLU A 44 2.34 -2.21 2.55
N VAL A 45 3.11 -1.33 1.90
CA VAL A 45 2.60 -0.47 0.83
C VAL A 45 2.10 -1.30 -0.35
N LEU A 46 2.88 -2.31 -0.76
CA LEU A 46 2.49 -3.22 -1.84
C LEU A 46 1.16 -3.92 -1.54
N TYR A 47 0.99 -4.40 -0.30
CA TYR A 47 -0.23 -5.06 0.14
C TYR A 47 -1.42 -4.09 0.18
N PHE A 48 -1.22 -2.88 0.69
CA PHE A 48 -2.27 -1.85 0.70
C PHE A 48 -2.75 -1.52 -0.71
N VAL A 49 -1.81 -1.26 -1.63
CA VAL A 49 -2.13 -0.93 -3.03
C VAL A 49 -2.84 -2.11 -3.71
N GLU A 50 -2.35 -3.33 -3.54
CA GLU A 50 -3.00 -4.51 -4.11
C GLU A 50 -4.42 -4.72 -3.58
N PHE A 51 -4.62 -4.53 -2.27
CA PHE A 51 -5.94 -4.60 -1.64
C PHE A 51 -6.87 -3.52 -2.20
N PHE A 52 -6.40 -2.28 -2.27
CA PHE A 52 -7.16 -1.14 -2.78
C PHE A 52 -7.57 -1.37 -4.25
N MET A 53 -6.64 -1.82 -5.09
CA MET A 53 -6.94 -2.14 -6.48
C MET A 53 -8.02 -3.21 -6.62
N LYS A 54 -7.93 -4.30 -5.84
CA LYS A 54 -8.96 -5.36 -5.85
C LYS A 54 -10.33 -4.86 -5.40
N ARG A 55 -10.36 -4.02 -4.37
CA ARG A 55 -11.60 -3.44 -3.81
C ARG A 55 -12.36 -2.57 -4.83
N HIS A 56 -11.64 -1.84 -5.68
CA HIS A 56 -12.21 -0.91 -6.66
C HIS A 56 -12.10 -1.40 -8.13
N ASP A 57 -11.80 -2.69 -8.35
CA ASP A 57 -11.59 -3.31 -9.67
C ASP A 57 -10.58 -2.56 -10.58
N LEU A 58 -9.57 -1.93 -9.98
CA LEU A 58 -8.50 -1.21 -10.69
C LEU A 58 -7.44 -2.18 -11.23
N LYS A 59 -6.88 -1.90 -12.40
CA LYS A 59 -6.11 -2.90 -13.18
C LYS A 59 -4.88 -2.35 -13.89
N THR A 60 -4.55 -1.07 -13.76
CA THR A 60 -3.46 -0.46 -14.52
C THR A 60 -2.29 -0.06 -13.64
N SER A 61 -1.11 0.07 -14.23
CA SER A 61 0.06 0.64 -13.54
C SER A 61 -0.11 2.14 -13.25
N TRP A 62 -1.06 2.80 -13.90
CA TRP A 62 -1.47 4.16 -13.58
C TRP A 62 -2.22 4.21 -12.25
N ASP A 63 -3.13 3.25 -12.03
CA ASP A 63 -3.87 3.14 -10.76
C ASP A 63 -2.92 2.89 -9.59
N VAL A 64 -1.93 1.99 -9.76
CA VAL A 64 -0.88 1.74 -8.77
C VAL A 64 -0.19 3.04 -8.35
N ARG A 65 0.25 3.84 -9.33
CA ARG A 65 0.95 5.10 -9.10
C ARG A 65 0.07 6.10 -8.35
N ARG A 66 -1.18 6.27 -8.79
CA ARG A 66 -2.13 7.19 -8.15
C ARG A 66 -2.44 6.82 -6.69
N ILE A 67 -2.61 5.54 -6.40
CA ILE A 67 -2.85 5.05 -5.03
C ILE A 67 -1.60 5.28 -4.18
N GLU A 68 -0.41 4.97 -4.71
CA GLU A 68 0.87 5.18 -4.03
C GLU A 68 1.13 6.67 -3.74
N ASP A 69 0.90 7.55 -4.72
CA ASP A 69 1.03 9.00 -4.57
C ASP A 69 0.06 9.55 -3.52
N ALA A 70 -1.20 9.11 -3.54
CA ALA A 70 -2.19 9.50 -2.54
C ALA A 70 -1.78 9.04 -1.14
N LEU A 71 -1.33 7.79 -1.01
CA LEU A 71 -0.87 7.21 0.26
C LEU A 71 0.31 7.98 0.87
N HIS A 72 1.22 8.47 0.03
CA HIS A 72 2.40 9.26 0.42
C HIS A 72 2.18 10.78 0.40
N SER A 73 0.95 11.23 0.22
CA SER A 73 0.62 12.65 0.29
C SER A 73 0.96 13.24 1.67
N LYS A 74 1.38 14.50 1.70
CA LYS A 74 1.73 15.20 2.96
C LYS A 74 0.59 15.18 3.99
N SER A 75 -0.65 15.24 3.53
CA SER A 75 -1.85 15.17 4.39
C SER A 75 -2.00 13.83 5.10
N LEU A 76 -1.44 12.74 4.56
CA LEU A 76 -1.51 11.42 5.16
C LEU A 76 -0.21 10.99 5.81
N GLU A 77 0.85 11.79 5.80
CA GLU A 77 2.18 11.42 6.30
C GLU A 77 2.13 10.86 7.73
N ALA A 78 1.38 11.50 8.63
CA ALA A 78 1.22 11.07 10.02
C ALA A 78 0.12 10.00 10.23
N VAL A 79 -0.67 9.71 9.20
CA VAL A 79 -1.76 8.74 9.28
C VAL A 79 -1.21 7.35 8.99
N THR A 80 -1.28 6.47 9.99
CA THR A 80 -0.84 5.08 9.86
C THR A 80 -2.02 4.11 9.85
N LEU A 81 -3.18 4.50 10.41
CA LEU A 81 -4.35 3.64 10.52
C LEU A 81 -4.91 3.27 9.15
N ARG A 82 -4.91 1.98 8.82
CA ARG A 82 -5.30 1.46 7.51
C ARG A 82 -6.72 1.86 7.10
N GLN A 83 -7.69 1.80 8.02
CA GLN A 83 -9.08 2.17 7.71
C GLN A 83 -9.21 3.65 7.35
N ILE A 84 -8.50 4.53 8.05
CA ILE A 84 -8.47 5.96 7.72
C ILE A 84 -7.78 6.15 6.37
N LEU A 85 -6.64 5.49 6.14
CA LEU A 85 -5.94 5.56 4.86
C LEU A 85 -6.78 5.09 3.69
N LEU A 86 -7.60 4.04 3.85
CA LEU A 86 -8.53 3.60 2.80
C LEU A 86 -9.52 4.71 2.43
N VAL A 87 -10.20 5.28 3.43
CA VAL A 87 -11.21 6.33 3.22
C VAL A 87 -10.59 7.59 2.62
N GLU A 88 -9.45 8.03 3.13
CA GLU A 88 -8.78 9.23 2.65
C GLU A 88 -8.23 9.05 1.22
N VAL A 89 -7.68 7.88 0.90
CA VAL A 89 -7.21 7.58 -0.47
C VAL A 89 -8.40 7.44 -1.43
N GLU A 90 -9.52 6.83 -1.03
CA GLU A 90 -10.78 6.82 -1.80
C GLU A 90 -11.21 8.26 -2.13
N SER A 91 -11.26 9.13 -1.10
CA SER A 91 -11.63 10.55 -1.24
C SER A 91 -10.69 11.30 -2.19
N MET A 92 -9.37 11.13 -2.07
CA MET A 92 -8.38 11.77 -2.95
C MET A 92 -8.47 11.31 -4.40
N LEU A 93 -8.90 10.08 -4.64
CA LEU A 93 -9.01 9.50 -5.97
C LEU A 93 -10.40 9.69 -6.59
N GLY A 94 -11.40 10.09 -5.80
CA GLY A 94 -12.79 10.26 -6.24
C GLY A 94 -13.48 8.92 -6.51
N LEU A 95 -13.22 7.92 -5.65
CA LEU A 95 -13.73 6.54 -5.75
C LEU A 95 -14.79 6.23 -4.69
#